data_AF-A0A2U1EXA4-F1
#
_entry.id   AF-A0A2U1EXA4-F1
#
_cell.length_a   1.000
_cell.length_b   1.000
_cell.length_c   1.000
_cell.angle_alpha   90.00
_cell.angle_beta   90.00
_cell.angle_gamma   90.00
#
_symmetry.space_group_name_H-M   'P 1'
#
loop_
_entity.id
_entity.type
_entity.pdbx_description
1 polymer ?
#
loop_
_entity_poly.entity_id
_entity_poly.type
_entity_poly.pdbx_seq_one_letter_code
_entity_poly.pdbx_strand_id
1 'polypeptide(L)'
;MRGLLADAAVPESRGAASLHRFSPGSIRAALDAGWTADELLAALRGLSERPLPQPLEYLVGDVARRHGHVRVRPAGACLVLDEALSEEVLRTRTLRPLGLARLAPTVLTSPADPDTVLRALRTAGYFPVREDDTGALVVERRETRLAEPDPRPVARDVVTPEALATRLIAAGVGHQLPASPTAAVLGSLNPRLDRDELDLLADALDHRRDVRITYSDRNGTISHRVVTPEQVMHRWLVAWCHLRDDEREFTVENILDVAPPL
;
A
#
# COMPACT_ATOMS: atom_id res chain seq x y z
N MET A 1 -1.16 30.43 -40.10
CA MET A 1 -1.84 31.59 -39.48
C MET A 1 -2.87 31.20 -38.42
N ARG A 2 -3.81 30.26 -38.65
CA ARG A 2 -4.85 29.89 -37.65
C ARG A 2 -4.40 29.06 -36.45
N GLY A 3 -3.26 28.37 -36.52
CA GLY A 3 -2.74 27.52 -35.42
C GLY A 3 -2.26 28.34 -34.21
N LEU A 4 -1.29 29.26 -34.41
CA LEU A 4 -0.63 29.97 -33.30
C LEU A 4 -1.60 30.69 -32.33
N LEU A 5 -2.54 31.47 -32.85
CA LEU A 5 -3.50 32.19 -32.01
C LEU A 5 -4.53 31.24 -31.38
N ALA A 6 -4.85 30.13 -32.04
CA ALA A 6 -5.70 29.08 -31.45
C ALA A 6 -4.97 28.33 -30.32
N ASP A 7 -3.64 28.20 -30.42
CA ASP A 7 -2.82 27.49 -29.44
C ASP A 7 -2.48 28.39 -28.24
N ALA A 8 -2.21 29.68 -28.47
CA ALA A 8 -1.63 30.59 -27.47
C ALA A 8 -2.58 31.69 -26.94
N ALA A 9 -3.79 31.84 -27.49
CA ALA A 9 -4.73 32.87 -27.10
C ALA A 9 -6.19 32.39 -27.09
N VAL A 10 -7.05 33.13 -26.41
CA VAL A 10 -8.49 32.86 -26.34
C VAL A 10 -9.23 33.92 -27.17
N PRO A 11 -10.12 33.52 -28.10
CA PRO A 11 -10.89 34.49 -28.89
C PRO A 11 -11.95 35.18 -28.03
N GLU A 12 -11.92 36.51 -27.98
CA GLU A 12 -12.94 37.34 -27.30
C GLU A 12 -14.06 37.79 -28.23
N SER A 13 -13.81 37.89 -29.55
CA SER A 13 -14.82 38.28 -30.53
C SER A 13 -14.61 37.59 -31.88
N ARG A 14 -15.72 37.21 -32.52
CA ARG A 14 -15.78 36.60 -33.86
C ARG A 14 -16.38 37.55 -34.90
N GLY A 15 -16.04 38.84 -34.83
CA GLY A 15 -16.43 39.87 -35.82
C GLY A 15 -15.47 39.99 -37.01
N ALA A 16 -15.57 41.07 -37.79
CA ALA A 16 -14.72 41.36 -38.95
C ALA A 16 -13.22 41.48 -38.62
N ALA A 17 -12.89 41.77 -37.35
CA ALA A 17 -11.57 41.60 -36.77
C ALA A 17 -11.70 40.69 -35.54
N SER A 18 -10.96 39.57 -35.52
CA SER A 18 -10.95 38.66 -34.37
C SER A 18 -10.04 39.20 -33.27
N LEU A 19 -10.61 39.48 -32.09
CA LEU A 19 -9.85 39.84 -30.90
C LEU A 19 -9.44 38.57 -30.16
N HIS A 20 -8.18 38.52 -29.75
CA HIS A 20 -7.59 37.39 -29.02
C HIS A 20 -6.94 37.90 -27.74
N ARG A 21 -7.28 37.28 -26.61
CA ARG A 21 -6.68 37.55 -25.30
C ARG A 21 -5.60 36.52 -25.01
N PHE A 22 -4.41 37.01 -24.66
CA PHE A 22 -3.38 36.20 -24.03
C PHE A 22 -3.58 36.15 -22.52
N SER A 23 -3.43 34.96 -21.95
CA SER A 23 -3.56 34.70 -20.51
C SER A 23 -2.52 33.66 -20.08
N PRO A 24 -2.22 33.53 -18.78
CA PRO A 24 -1.33 32.46 -18.32
C PRO A 24 -1.78 31.06 -18.79
N GLY A 25 -3.10 30.82 -18.81
CA GLY A 25 -3.67 29.54 -19.25
C GLY A 25 -3.49 29.26 -20.73
N SER A 26 -3.65 30.28 -21.58
CA SER A 26 -3.49 30.11 -23.03
C SER A 26 -2.01 29.97 -23.43
N ILE A 27 -1.11 30.71 -22.78
CA ILE A 27 0.33 30.52 -22.98
C ILE A 27 0.76 29.12 -22.53
N ARG A 28 0.29 28.65 -21.36
CA ARG A 28 0.57 27.30 -20.89
C ARG A 28 0.11 26.25 -21.89
N ALA A 29 -1.08 26.40 -22.47
CA ALA A 29 -1.60 25.48 -23.48
C ALA A 29 -0.71 25.40 -24.73
N ALA A 30 -0.16 26.54 -25.18
CA ALA A 30 0.82 26.54 -26.27
C ALA A 30 2.10 25.79 -25.89
N LEU A 31 2.63 25.99 -24.68
CA LEU A 31 3.81 25.25 -24.21
C LEU A 31 3.53 23.75 -24.07
N ASP A 32 2.34 23.37 -23.58
CA ASP A 32 1.87 21.97 -23.52
C ASP A 32 1.77 21.33 -24.92
N ALA A 33 1.46 22.13 -25.95
CA ALA A 33 1.46 21.71 -27.35
C ALA A 33 2.86 21.63 -28.00
N GLY A 34 3.91 21.92 -27.23
CA GLY A 34 5.31 21.77 -27.66
C GLY A 34 6.01 23.04 -28.12
N TRP A 35 5.36 24.21 -28.03
CA TRP A 35 6.04 25.48 -28.31
C TRP A 35 7.07 25.81 -27.24
N THR A 36 8.23 26.32 -27.63
CA THR A 36 9.13 27.01 -26.69
C THR A 36 8.75 28.49 -26.55
N ALA A 37 9.19 29.13 -25.46
CA ALA A 37 8.97 30.56 -25.25
C ALA A 37 9.56 31.42 -26.39
N ASP A 38 10.76 31.07 -26.84
CA ASP A 38 11.46 31.81 -27.90
C ASP A 38 10.76 31.63 -29.25
N GLU A 39 10.35 30.41 -29.60
CA GLU A 39 9.58 30.14 -30.82
C GLU A 39 8.24 30.88 -30.81
N LEU A 40 7.54 30.86 -29.66
CA LEU A 40 6.27 31.54 -29.49
C LEU A 40 6.41 33.05 -29.66
N LEU A 41 7.41 33.67 -29.02
CA LEU A 41 7.68 35.09 -29.14
C LEU A 41 8.14 35.48 -30.55
N ALA A 42 8.99 34.67 -31.19
CA ALA A 42 9.42 34.89 -32.56
C ALA A 42 8.24 34.82 -33.53
N ALA A 43 7.35 33.83 -33.37
CA ALA A 43 6.16 33.68 -34.18
C ALA A 43 5.18 34.86 -33.99
N LEU A 44 4.99 35.32 -32.75
CA LEU A 44 4.14 36.49 -32.46
C LEU A 44 4.73 37.78 -33.05
N ARG A 45 6.05 37.98 -32.98
CA ARG A 45 6.73 39.12 -33.64
C ARG A 45 6.56 39.07 -35.15
N GLY A 46 6.68 37.91 -35.76
CA GLY A 46 6.49 37.73 -37.21
C GLY A 46 5.07 38.04 -37.70
N LEU A 47 4.06 37.99 -36.81
CA LEU A 47 2.66 38.33 -37.13
C LEU A 47 2.28 39.76 -36.75
N SER A 48 3.13 40.48 -36.04
CA SER A 48 2.83 41.81 -35.52
C SER A 48 3.50 42.88 -36.35
N GLU A 49 2.71 43.86 -36.83
CA GLU A 49 3.23 45.04 -37.52
C GLU A 49 3.98 46.01 -36.57
N ARG A 50 3.82 45.81 -35.26
CA ARG A 50 4.45 46.62 -34.20
C ARG A 50 5.26 45.71 -33.26
N PRO A 51 6.24 46.26 -32.51
CA PRO A 51 6.89 45.54 -31.43
C PRO A 51 5.86 44.95 -30.44
N LEU A 52 6.13 43.76 -29.92
CA LEU A 52 5.24 43.14 -28.93
C LEU A 52 5.23 43.97 -27.63
N PRO A 53 4.06 44.12 -26.97
CA PRO A 53 4.00 44.77 -25.68
C PRO A 53 4.84 44.04 -24.63
N GLN A 54 5.65 44.76 -23.88
CA GLN A 54 6.47 44.21 -22.77
C GLN A 54 5.67 43.33 -21.79
N PRO A 55 4.41 43.65 -21.41
CA PRO A 55 3.63 42.77 -20.54
C PRO A 55 3.39 41.37 -21.12
N LEU A 56 3.24 41.25 -22.44
CA LEU A 56 3.08 39.97 -23.11
C LEU A 56 4.38 39.17 -23.10
N GLU A 57 5.52 39.82 -23.36
CA GLU A 57 6.83 39.17 -23.28
C GLU A 57 7.11 38.64 -21.86
N TYR A 58 6.78 39.43 -20.84
CA TYR A 58 6.88 38.98 -19.45
C TYR A 58 5.94 37.83 -19.13
N LEU A 59 4.69 37.88 -19.59
CA LEU A 59 3.74 36.79 -19.38
C LEU A 59 4.27 35.48 -19.96
N VAL A 60 4.81 35.51 -21.19
CA VAL A 60 5.39 34.32 -21.83
C VAL A 60 6.58 33.81 -21.04
N GLY A 61 7.53 34.67 -20.70
CA GLY A 61 8.71 34.29 -19.93
C GLY A 61 8.39 33.76 -18.53
N ASP A 62 7.37 34.31 -17.86
CA ASP A 62 6.95 33.86 -16.54
C ASP A 62 6.28 32.48 -16.56
N VAL A 63 5.39 32.24 -17.53
CA VAL A 63 4.74 30.92 -17.70
C VAL A 63 5.76 29.88 -18.12
N ALA A 64 6.67 30.23 -19.04
CA ALA A 64 7.72 29.32 -19.50
C ALA A 64 8.68 28.90 -18.39
N ARG A 65 9.06 29.84 -17.50
CA ARG A 65 9.86 29.49 -16.31
C ARG A 65 9.13 28.49 -15.42
N ARG A 66 7.82 28.64 -15.23
CA ARG A 66 7.02 27.76 -14.36
C ARG A 66 6.66 26.43 -15.01
N HIS A 67 6.65 26.35 -16.34
CA HIS A 67 6.27 25.18 -17.11
C HIS A 67 7.30 24.05 -16.95
N GLY A 68 6.82 22.82 -16.71
CA GLY A 68 7.69 21.65 -16.58
C GLY A 68 8.52 21.55 -15.28
N HIS A 69 8.33 22.45 -14.31
CA HIS A 69 8.93 22.33 -12.97
C HIS A 69 8.40 21.13 -12.18
N VAL A 70 7.09 20.86 -12.30
CA VAL A 70 6.47 19.66 -11.74
C VAL A 70 6.24 18.68 -12.89
N ARG A 71 6.73 17.45 -12.71
CA ARG A 71 6.64 16.40 -13.72
C ARG A 71 5.93 15.20 -13.12
N VAL A 72 4.92 14.72 -13.84
CA VAL A 72 4.17 13.52 -13.48
C VAL A 72 4.61 12.41 -14.42
N ARG A 73 4.88 11.23 -13.87
CA ARG A 73 5.22 10.04 -14.64
C ARG A 73 4.26 8.91 -14.28
N PRO A 74 3.78 8.12 -15.26
CA PRO A 74 3.11 6.87 -14.94
C PRO A 74 4.12 5.94 -14.26
N ALA A 75 3.77 5.48 -13.06
CA ALA A 75 4.67 4.70 -12.24
C ALA A 75 4.28 3.24 -12.13
N GLY A 76 3.01 2.83 -12.31
CA GLY A 76 2.53 1.44 -12.24
C GLY A 76 2.61 0.84 -10.83
N ALA A 77 3.84 0.53 -10.40
CA ALA A 77 4.19 0.04 -9.09
C ALA A 77 5.40 0.79 -8.51
N CYS A 78 5.41 0.94 -7.19
CA CYS A 78 6.53 1.44 -6.42
C CYS A 78 7.14 0.29 -5.61
N LEU A 79 8.46 0.19 -5.60
CA LEU A 79 9.18 -0.78 -4.79
C LEU A 79 10.00 0.00 -3.76
N VAL A 80 9.81 -0.35 -2.50
CA VAL A 80 10.62 0.13 -1.37
C VAL A 80 11.53 -1.00 -0.94
N LEU A 81 12.84 -0.73 -0.94
CA LEU A 81 13.86 -1.71 -0.61
C LEU A 81 15.12 -1.02 -0.09
N ASP A 82 16.05 -1.77 0.50
CA ASP A 82 17.34 -1.20 0.85
C ASP A 82 18.17 -0.82 -0.39
N GLU A 83 19.20 0.00 -0.18
CA GLU A 83 20.03 0.53 -1.25
C GLU A 83 20.86 -0.54 -1.97
N ALA A 84 21.30 -1.59 -1.26
CA ALA A 84 22.09 -2.66 -1.85
C ALA A 84 21.24 -3.52 -2.79
N LEU A 85 20.04 -3.87 -2.35
CA LEU A 85 19.04 -4.61 -3.12
C LEU A 85 18.54 -3.80 -4.32
N SER A 86 18.47 -2.47 -4.21
CA SER A 86 18.09 -1.57 -5.30
C SER A 86 19.05 -1.69 -6.49
N GLU A 87 20.35 -1.66 -6.21
CA GLU A 87 21.39 -1.86 -7.22
C GLU A 87 21.37 -3.29 -7.80
N GLU A 88 21.14 -4.30 -6.96
CA GLU A 88 21.05 -5.69 -7.39
C GLU A 88 19.87 -5.92 -8.35
N VAL A 89 18.68 -5.47 -7.95
CA VAL A 89 17.43 -5.60 -8.72
C VAL A 89 17.55 -4.91 -10.08
N LEU A 90 18.15 -3.71 -10.14
CA LEU A 90 18.39 -3.01 -11.40
C LEU A 90 19.37 -3.72 -12.34
N ARG A 91 20.32 -4.50 -11.80
CA ARG A 91 21.29 -5.27 -12.60
C ARG A 91 20.76 -6.62 -13.07
N THR A 92 19.69 -7.10 -12.46
CA THR A 92 19.10 -8.41 -12.75
C THR A 92 18.41 -8.43 -14.11
N ARG A 93 19.00 -9.18 -15.06
CA ARG A 93 18.57 -9.20 -16.47
C ARG A 93 17.14 -9.70 -16.67
N THR A 94 16.71 -10.66 -15.85
CA THR A 94 15.36 -11.24 -15.92
C THR A 94 14.26 -10.24 -15.56
N LEU A 95 14.58 -9.17 -14.81
CA LEU A 95 13.63 -8.12 -14.42
C LEU A 95 13.60 -6.93 -15.39
N ARG A 96 14.45 -6.90 -16.42
CA ARG A 96 14.45 -5.82 -17.43
C ARG A 96 13.09 -5.56 -18.09
N PRO A 97 12.24 -6.57 -18.39
CA PRO A 97 10.92 -6.34 -18.95
C PRO A 97 10.00 -5.49 -18.06
N LEU A 98 10.26 -5.39 -16.76
CA LEU A 98 9.50 -4.54 -15.84
C LEU A 98 9.75 -3.04 -16.05
N GLY A 99 10.82 -2.66 -16.76
CA GLY A 99 11.12 -1.24 -16.99
C GLY A 99 11.44 -0.47 -15.70
N LEU A 100 12.11 -1.13 -14.76
CA LEU A 100 12.46 -0.55 -13.46
C LEU A 100 13.33 0.70 -13.62
N ALA A 101 12.96 1.78 -12.94
CA ALA A 101 13.68 3.05 -12.91
C ALA A 101 13.85 3.53 -11.47
N ARG A 102 15.06 3.95 -11.12
CA ARG A 102 15.37 4.49 -9.79
C ARG A 102 14.79 5.88 -9.60
N LEU A 103 14.00 6.06 -8.55
CA LEU A 103 13.46 7.36 -8.13
C LEU A 103 14.27 7.93 -6.95
N ALA A 104 14.69 7.07 -6.03
CA ALA A 104 15.59 7.36 -4.91
C ALA A 104 16.48 6.12 -4.63
N PRO A 105 17.52 6.20 -3.79
CA PRO A 105 18.38 5.04 -3.50
C PRO A 105 17.61 3.78 -3.08
N THR A 106 16.55 3.95 -2.28
CA THR A 106 15.70 2.89 -1.74
C THR A 106 14.35 2.75 -2.46
N VAL A 107 14.15 3.46 -3.58
CA VAL A 107 12.86 3.53 -4.26
C VAL A 107 13.02 3.31 -5.76
N LEU A 108 12.38 2.25 -6.26
CA LEU A 108 12.25 1.96 -7.68
C LEU A 108 10.80 2.13 -8.14
N THR A 109 10.61 2.47 -9.40
CA THR A 109 9.30 2.55 -10.05
C THR A 109 9.28 1.64 -11.26
N SER A 110 8.13 1.06 -11.59
CA SER A 110 7.96 0.17 -12.75
C SER A 110 6.59 0.39 -13.38
N PRO A 111 6.48 0.78 -14.66
CA PRO A 111 5.19 1.06 -15.30
C PRO A 111 4.23 -0.14 -15.34
N ALA A 112 4.70 -1.37 -15.06
CA ALA A 112 3.85 -2.54 -14.89
C ALA A 112 2.96 -2.45 -13.64
N ASP A 113 1.86 -3.19 -13.63
CA ASP A 113 0.98 -3.31 -12.47
C ASP A 113 1.68 -4.03 -11.29
N PRO A 114 1.28 -3.76 -10.03
CA PRO A 114 1.89 -4.37 -8.85
C PRO A 114 1.92 -5.90 -8.89
N ASP A 115 0.87 -6.56 -9.38
CA ASP A 115 0.81 -8.03 -9.40
C ASP A 115 1.82 -8.62 -10.39
N THR A 116 2.02 -7.97 -11.54
CA THR A 116 3.07 -8.34 -12.50
C THR A 116 4.46 -8.18 -11.91
N VAL A 117 4.72 -7.08 -11.19
CA VAL A 117 5.99 -6.86 -10.50
C VAL A 117 6.23 -7.94 -9.43
N LEU A 118 5.23 -8.22 -8.59
CA LEU A 118 5.29 -9.25 -7.56
C LEU A 118 5.60 -10.63 -8.15
N ARG A 119 4.91 -11.04 -9.22
CA ARG A 119 5.16 -12.32 -9.90
C ARG A 119 6.57 -12.40 -10.48
N ALA A 120 7.03 -11.35 -11.14
CA ALA A 120 8.35 -11.33 -11.75
C ALA A 120 9.48 -11.36 -10.71
N LEU A 121 9.35 -10.61 -9.61
CA LEU A 121 10.27 -10.65 -8.49
C LEU A 121 10.33 -12.04 -7.83
N ARG A 122 9.17 -12.68 -7.59
CA ARG A 122 9.11 -14.06 -7.08
C ARG A 122 9.78 -15.06 -8.03
N THR A 123 9.57 -14.90 -9.33
CA THR A 123 10.21 -15.75 -10.36
C THR A 123 11.73 -15.55 -10.40
N ALA A 124 12.21 -14.34 -10.09
CA ALA A 124 13.63 -14.02 -9.99
C ALA A 124 14.26 -14.45 -8.64
N GLY A 125 13.49 -15.06 -7.73
CA GLY A 125 13.98 -15.56 -6.44
C GLY A 125 13.89 -14.58 -5.27
N TYR A 126 13.27 -13.42 -5.47
CA TYR A 126 13.00 -12.47 -4.39
C TYR A 126 11.72 -12.85 -3.63
N PHE A 127 11.59 -12.32 -2.41
CA PHE A 127 10.44 -12.56 -1.52
C PHE A 127 9.66 -11.26 -1.28
N PRO A 128 9.06 -10.64 -2.33
CA PRO A 128 8.38 -9.38 -2.17
C PRO A 128 7.04 -9.55 -1.45
N VAL A 129 6.70 -8.54 -0.66
CA VAL A 129 5.40 -8.39 -0.02
C VAL A 129 4.69 -7.21 -0.68
N ARG A 130 3.37 -7.28 -0.75
CA ARG A 130 2.56 -6.16 -1.24
C ARG A 130 2.37 -5.16 -0.11
N GLU A 131 2.44 -3.88 -0.40
CA GLU A 131 1.97 -2.83 0.51
C GLU A 131 0.66 -2.24 -0.01
N ASP A 132 -0.18 -1.72 0.88
CA ASP A 132 -1.36 -0.95 0.53
C ASP A 132 -0.97 0.50 0.17
N ASP A 133 -1.97 1.30 -0.19
CA ASP A 133 -1.81 2.70 -0.55
C ASP A 133 -1.32 3.59 0.61
N THR A 134 -1.26 3.07 1.83
CA THR A 134 -0.68 3.73 3.01
C THR A 134 0.74 3.27 3.34
N GLY A 135 1.28 2.28 2.60
CA GLY A 135 2.57 1.64 2.88
C GLY A 135 2.51 0.56 3.95
N ALA A 136 1.31 0.10 4.35
CA ALA A 136 1.17 -1.03 5.25
C ALA A 136 1.21 -2.34 4.47
N LEU A 137 1.90 -3.36 5.01
CA LEU A 137 2.05 -4.64 4.32
C LEU A 137 0.69 -5.33 4.15
N VAL A 138 0.26 -5.47 2.89
CA VAL A 138 -0.82 -6.33 2.45
C VAL A 138 -0.28 -7.75 2.38
N VAL A 139 -0.56 -8.52 3.44
CA VAL A 139 -0.48 -9.97 3.36
C VAL A 139 -1.65 -10.43 2.48
N GLU A 140 -1.36 -10.73 1.22
CA GLU A 140 -2.31 -11.47 0.39
C GLU A 140 -2.52 -12.83 1.05
N ARG A 141 -3.59 -12.95 1.85
CA ARG A 141 -4.16 -14.26 2.15
C ARG A 141 -4.44 -14.86 0.77
N ARG A 142 -3.63 -15.84 0.39
CA ARG A 142 -3.92 -16.73 -0.71
C ARG A 142 -5.34 -17.21 -0.44
N GLU A 143 -6.30 -16.68 -1.19
CA GLU A 143 -7.55 -17.38 -1.40
C GLU A 143 -7.09 -18.72 -1.95
N THR A 144 -7.04 -19.73 -1.09
CA THR A 144 -7.14 -21.10 -1.51
C THR A 144 -8.46 -21.15 -2.26
N ARG A 145 -8.40 -20.86 -3.56
CA ARG A 145 -9.36 -21.37 -4.51
C ARG A 145 -9.25 -22.87 -4.31
N LEU A 146 -10.13 -23.38 -3.45
CA LEU A 146 -10.43 -24.78 -3.34
C LEU A 146 -10.59 -25.22 -4.79
N ALA A 147 -9.64 -26.01 -5.27
CA ALA A 147 -9.82 -26.67 -6.55
C ALA A 147 -11.15 -27.41 -6.42
N GLU A 148 -12.08 -27.15 -7.33
CA GLU A 148 -13.27 -27.98 -7.44
C GLU A 148 -12.79 -29.43 -7.49
N PRO A 149 -13.33 -30.31 -6.63
CA PRO A 149 -12.87 -31.67 -6.55
C PRO A 149 -13.08 -32.35 -7.91
N ASP A 150 -11.99 -32.86 -8.49
CA ASP A 150 -11.99 -33.75 -9.65
C ASP A 150 -12.99 -34.89 -9.38
N PRO A 151 -14.02 -35.13 -10.22
CA PRO A 151 -15.08 -36.09 -9.94
C PRO A 151 -14.63 -37.56 -10.09
N ARG A 152 -13.33 -37.84 -10.05
CA ARG A 152 -12.79 -39.20 -10.08
C ARG A 152 -12.86 -39.79 -8.66
N PRO A 153 -13.61 -40.88 -8.44
CA PRO A 153 -13.65 -41.51 -7.14
C PRO A 153 -12.30 -42.17 -6.86
N VAL A 154 -11.46 -41.50 -6.07
CA VAL A 154 -10.41 -42.17 -5.32
C VAL A 154 -11.14 -42.87 -4.17
N ALA A 155 -11.09 -44.19 -4.11
CA ALA A 155 -11.62 -44.95 -2.99
C ALA A 155 -10.89 -44.49 -1.72
N ARG A 156 -11.54 -43.61 -0.95
CA ARG A 156 -11.11 -43.23 0.39
C ARG A 156 -11.87 -44.14 1.34
N ASP A 157 -11.16 -44.88 2.17
CA ASP A 157 -11.77 -45.59 3.28
C ASP A 157 -12.55 -44.57 4.13
N VAL A 158 -13.86 -44.74 4.18
CA VAL A 158 -14.75 -43.92 4.98
C VAL A 158 -14.52 -44.33 6.44
N VAL A 159 -13.64 -43.60 7.11
CA VAL A 159 -13.48 -43.69 8.57
C VAL A 159 -14.66 -42.98 9.19
N THR A 160 -15.41 -43.66 10.06
CA THR A 160 -16.53 -43.05 10.77
C THR A 160 -16.03 -41.96 11.73
N PRO A 161 -16.84 -40.93 12.01
CA PRO A 161 -16.48 -39.86 12.95
C PRO A 161 -15.97 -40.38 14.31
N GLU A 162 -16.52 -41.49 14.80
CA GLU A 162 -16.13 -42.12 16.06
C GLU A 162 -14.74 -42.78 15.99
N ALA A 163 -14.42 -43.41 14.86
CA ALA A 163 -13.12 -44.04 14.64
C ALA A 163 -12.00 -42.99 14.48
N LEU A 164 -12.33 -41.83 13.91
CA LEU A 164 -11.43 -40.68 13.84
C LEU A 164 -11.21 -40.06 15.23
N ALA A 165 -12.28 -39.85 15.99
CA ALA A 165 -12.20 -39.34 17.36
C ALA A 165 -11.34 -40.25 18.26
N THR A 166 -11.53 -41.56 18.16
CA THR A 166 -10.76 -42.55 18.93
C THR A 166 -9.26 -42.51 18.56
N ARG A 167 -8.93 -42.36 17.26
CA ARG A 167 -7.53 -42.21 16.82
C ARG A 167 -6.88 -40.92 17.30
N LEU A 168 -7.62 -39.82 17.35
CA LEU A 168 -7.11 -38.52 17.83
C LEU A 168 -6.88 -38.53 19.35
N ILE A 169 -7.76 -39.17 20.11
CA ILE A 169 -7.60 -39.38 21.55
C ILE A 169 -6.41 -40.32 21.83
N ALA A 170 -6.28 -41.42 21.09
CA ALA A 170 -5.16 -42.36 21.21
C ALA A 170 -3.81 -41.75 20.77
N ALA A 171 -3.83 -40.78 19.85
CA ALA A 171 -2.65 -40.03 19.42
C ALA A 171 -2.25 -38.91 20.40
N GLY A 172 -2.95 -38.75 21.52
CA GLY A 172 -2.59 -37.78 22.57
C GLY A 172 -2.77 -36.31 22.18
N VAL A 173 -3.50 -36.03 21.08
CA VAL A 173 -3.70 -34.66 20.55
C VAL A 173 -4.87 -33.94 21.23
N GLY A 174 -5.14 -34.27 22.48
CA GLY A 174 -6.21 -33.70 23.29
C GLY A 174 -5.71 -33.44 24.70
N HIS A 175 -4.79 -32.49 24.85
CA HIS A 175 -4.47 -32.00 26.18
C HIS A 175 -5.58 -31.03 26.60
N GLN A 176 -6.64 -31.56 27.24
CA GLN A 176 -7.52 -30.73 28.04
C GLN A 176 -6.72 -30.26 29.26
N LEU A 177 -5.96 -29.17 29.09
CA LEU A 177 -5.40 -28.44 30.21
C LEU A 177 -6.56 -27.92 31.07
N PRO A 178 -6.47 -28.00 32.40
CA PRO A 178 -7.37 -27.23 33.24
C PRO A 178 -7.19 -25.74 32.89
N ALA A 179 -8.29 -25.00 32.76
CA ALA A 179 -8.23 -23.57 32.45
C ALA A 179 -7.32 -22.86 33.48
N SER A 180 -6.29 -22.15 33.00
CA SER A 180 -5.46 -21.32 33.87
C SER A 180 -6.36 -20.34 34.63
N PRO A 181 -6.10 -20.05 35.92
CA PRO A 181 -6.80 -18.97 36.64
C PRO A 181 -6.79 -17.65 35.84
N THR A 182 -5.68 -17.37 35.13
CA THR A 182 -5.54 -16.22 34.24
C THR A 182 -6.50 -16.30 33.05
N ALA A 183 -6.63 -17.47 32.41
CA ALA A 183 -7.57 -17.68 31.30
C ALA A 183 -9.04 -17.49 31.72
N ALA A 184 -9.40 -17.92 32.93
CA ALA A 184 -10.75 -17.70 33.48
C ALA A 184 -11.06 -16.21 33.69
N VAL A 185 -10.09 -15.42 34.18
CA VAL A 185 -10.25 -13.97 34.32
C VAL A 185 -10.40 -13.31 32.95
N LEU A 186 -9.54 -13.65 31.98
CA LEU A 186 -9.62 -13.12 30.62
C LEU A 186 -10.96 -13.45 29.94
N GLY A 187 -11.45 -14.69 30.10
CA GLY A 187 -12.75 -15.09 29.55
C GLY A 187 -13.93 -14.31 30.16
N SER A 188 -13.81 -13.87 31.41
CA SER A 188 -14.82 -12.98 32.02
C SER A 188 -14.79 -11.56 31.45
N LEU A 189 -13.63 -11.09 30.99
CA LEU A 189 -13.43 -9.76 30.42
C LEU A 189 -13.70 -9.72 28.91
N ASN A 190 -13.52 -10.85 28.22
CA ASN A 190 -13.77 -10.99 26.80
C ASN A 190 -14.38 -12.37 26.48
N PRO A 191 -15.71 -12.48 26.47
CA PRO A 191 -16.42 -13.73 26.17
C PRO A 191 -16.43 -14.09 24.67
N ARG A 192 -15.80 -13.27 23.81
CA ARG A 192 -15.76 -13.52 22.36
C ARG A 192 -14.55 -14.34 21.94
N LEU A 193 -13.47 -14.30 22.72
CA LEU A 193 -12.30 -15.12 22.47
C LEU A 193 -12.64 -16.59 22.76
N ASP A 194 -12.17 -17.47 21.89
CA ASP A 194 -12.31 -18.89 22.12
C ASP A 194 -11.33 -19.39 23.20
N ARG A 195 -11.44 -20.69 23.54
CA ARG A 195 -10.63 -21.26 24.61
C ARG A 195 -9.14 -21.25 24.29
N ASP A 196 -8.78 -21.52 23.04
CA ASP A 196 -7.38 -21.63 22.63
C ASP A 196 -6.73 -20.24 22.62
N GLU A 197 -7.47 -19.22 22.20
CA GLU A 197 -7.07 -17.81 22.26
C GLU A 197 -6.89 -17.31 23.70
N LEU A 198 -7.81 -17.68 24.60
CA LEU A 198 -7.73 -17.35 26.03
C LEU A 198 -6.54 -18.04 26.69
N ASP A 199 -6.31 -19.32 26.40
CA ASP A 199 -5.19 -20.08 26.94
C ASP A 199 -3.85 -19.54 26.39
N LEU A 200 -3.79 -19.12 25.12
CA LEU A 200 -2.62 -18.49 24.53
C LEU A 200 -2.31 -17.12 25.15
N LEU A 201 -3.33 -16.28 25.35
CA LEU A 201 -3.15 -14.99 26.01
C LEU A 201 -2.76 -15.14 27.49
N ALA A 202 -3.33 -16.14 28.17
CA ALA A 202 -2.96 -16.50 29.53
C ALA A 202 -1.50 -16.99 29.61
N ASP A 203 -1.08 -17.89 28.73
CA ASP A 203 0.33 -18.33 28.66
C ASP A 203 1.28 -17.16 28.40
N ALA A 204 0.90 -16.24 27.50
CA ALA A 204 1.68 -15.05 27.19
C ALA A 204 1.81 -14.10 28.39
N LEU A 205 0.75 -13.92 29.18
CA LEU A 205 0.76 -13.15 30.42
C LEU A 205 1.59 -13.81 31.51
N ASP A 206 1.38 -15.11 31.73
CA ASP A 206 2.02 -15.86 32.80
C ASP A 206 3.54 -15.99 32.57
N HIS A 207 3.98 -16.03 31.30
CA HIS A 207 5.38 -16.21 30.92
C HIS A 207 6.04 -15.01 30.23
N ARG A 208 5.34 -13.87 30.09
CA ARG A 208 5.79 -12.67 29.35
C ARG A 208 6.31 -12.98 27.95
N ARG A 209 5.51 -13.73 27.19
CA ARG A 209 5.83 -14.07 25.79
C ARG A 209 5.16 -13.11 24.83
N ASP A 210 5.74 -12.99 23.65
CA ASP A 210 5.11 -12.24 22.58
C ASP A 210 3.87 -12.97 22.08
N VAL A 211 2.81 -12.20 21.83
CA VAL A 211 1.57 -12.68 21.23
C VAL A 211 1.07 -11.64 20.25
N ARG A 212 0.45 -12.09 19.16
CA ARG A 212 -0.21 -11.20 18.21
C ARG A 212 -1.66 -11.03 18.62
N ILE A 213 -2.09 -9.78 18.81
CA ILE A 213 -3.49 -9.42 19.01
C ILE A 213 -4.03 -8.66 17.80
N THR A 214 -5.28 -8.95 17.44
CA THR A 214 -6.10 -8.05 16.62
C THR A 214 -6.93 -7.20 17.57
N TYR A 215 -6.85 -5.88 17.47
CA TYR A 215 -7.45 -4.96 18.44
C TYR A 215 -8.26 -3.86 17.75
N SER A 216 -9.48 -3.62 18.23
CA SER A 216 -10.31 -2.49 17.82
C SER A 216 -10.16 -1.32 18.80
N ASP A 217 -9.83 -0.13 18.31
CA ASP A 217 -9.86 1.07 19.15
C ASP A 217 -11.28 1.62 19.39
N ARG A 218 -11.39 2.71 20.15
CA ARG A 218 -12.66 3.40 20.45
C ARG A 218 -13.37 3.97 19.23
N ASN A 219 -12.65 4.14 18.12
CA ASN A 219 -13.17 4.68 16.87
C ASN A 219 -13.56 3.56 15.89
N GLY A 220 -13.39 2.28 16.29
CA GLY A 220 -13.66 1.12 15.45
C GLY A 220 -12.54 0.78 14.48
N THR A 221 -11.37 1.43 14.60
CA THR A 221 -10.21 1.13 13.76
C THR A 221 -9.58 -0.18 14.24
N ILE A 222 -9.50 -1.17 13.35
CA ILE A 222 -8.87 -2.46 13.63
C ILE A 222 -7.36 -2.35 13.37
N SER A 223 -6.55 -2.85 14.30
CA SER A 223 -5.10 -2.89 14.20
C SER A 223 -4.55 -4.25 14.63
N HIS A 224 -3.50 -4.72 13.95
CA HIS A 224 -2.76 -5.92 14.36
C HIS A 224 -1.49 -5.49 15.11
N ARG A 225 -1.22 -6.13 16.25
CA ARG A 225 -0.10 -5.75 17.14
C ARG A 225 0.56 -7.00 17.69
N VAL A 226 1.88 -7.06 17.59
CA VAL A 226 2.67 -7.97 18.41
C VAL A 226 2.91 -7.25 19.74
N VAL A 227 2.51 -7.89 20.83
CA VAL A 227 2.62 -7.34 22.17
C VAL A 227 3.24 -8.36 23.11
N THR A 228 3.99 -7.89 24.10
CA THR A 228 4.43 -8.71 25.24
C THR A 228 3.55 -8.37 26.43
N PRO A 229 2.55 -9.19 26.78
CA PRO A 229 1.67 -8.91 27.89
C PRO A 229 2.44 -8.91 29.21
N GLU A 230 2.20 -7.91 30.04
CA GLU A 230 2.90 -7.78 31.33
C GLU A 230 1.97 -8.06 32.51
N GLN A 231 0.76 -7.50 32.47
CA GLN A 231 -0.24 -7.66 33.50
C GLN A 231 -1.64 -7.28 33.01
N VAL A 232 -2.66 -7.73 33.74
CA VAL A 232 -4.04 -7.27 33.57
C VAL A 232 -4.44 -6.44 34.79
N MET A 233 -4.79 -5.18 34.56
CA MET A 233 -5.33 -4.28 35.58
C MET A 233 -6.80 -3.99 35.30
N HIS A 234 -7.69 -4.57 36.11
CA HIS A 234 -9.15 -4.49 35.94
C HIS A 234 -9.60 -5.04 34.57
N ARG A 235 -9.74 -4.17 33.57
CA ARG A 235 -10.16 -4.50 32.20
C ARG A 235 -9.08 -4.23 31.16
N TRP A 236 -7.91 -3.77 31.60
CA TRP A 236 -6.83 -3.33 30.74
C TRP A 236 -5.71 -4.36 30.76
N LEU A 237 -5.30 -4.79 29.58
CA LEU A 237 -4.06 -5.51 29.35
C LEU A 237 -2.95 -4.45 29.17
N VAL A 238 -2.03 -4.40 30.13
CA VAL A 238 -0.80 -3.61 29.99
C VAL A 238 0.21 -4.50 29.29
N ALA A 239 0.75 -4.03 28.17
CA ALA A 239 1.67 -4.79 27.35
C ALA A 239 2.67 -3.88 26.62
N TRP A 240 3.90 -4.36 26.46
CA TRP A 240 4.86 -3.73 25.55
C TRP A 240 4.38 -3.90 24.11
N CYS A 241 4.25 -2.79 23.35
CA CYS A 241 3.79 -2.83 21.97
C CYS A 241 4.96 -2.66 21.01
N HIS A 242 5.42 -3.76 20.39
CA HIS A 242 6.56 -3.75 19.46
C HIS A 242 6.36 -2.85 18.23
N LEU A 243 5.12 -2.58 17.82
CA LEU A 243 4.81 -1.65 16.74
C LEU A 243 5.08 -0.18 17.11
N ARG A 244 4.97 0.15 18.40
CA ARG A 244 5.09 1.53 18.91
C ARG A 244 6.35 1.75 19.74
N ASP A 245 7.06 0.67 20.05
CA ASP A 245 8.26 0.66 20.89
C ASP A 245 8.01 1.34 22.26
N ASP A 246 6.83 1.05 22.83
CA ASP A 246 6.35 1.68 24.06
C ASP A 246 5.33 0.80 24.79
N GLU A 247 5.17 1.02 26.09
CA GLU A 247 4.14 0.38 26.92
C GLU A 247 2.75 0.92 26.57
N ARG A 248 1.77 0.04 26.41
CA ARG A 248 0.39 0.43 26.10
C ARG A 248 -0.65 -0.39 26.84
N GLU A 249 -1.78 0.29 27.05
CA GLU A 249 -2.98 -0.30 27.62
C GLU A 249 -3.97 -0.68 26.51
N PHE A 250 -4.42 -1.93 26.51
CA PHE A 250 -5.43 -2.47 25.62
C PHE A 250 -6.65 -2.89 26.44
N THR A 251 -7.85 -2.47 26.08
CA THR A 251 -9.05 -3.01 26.75
C THR A 251 -9.22 -4.47 26.33
N VAL A 252 -9.27 -5.41 27.29
CA VAL A 252 -9.33 -6.86 27.00
C VAL A 252 -10.55 -7.21 26.13
N GLU A 253 -11.70 -6.56 26.36
CA GLU A 253 -12.94 -6.70 25.56
C GLU A 253 -12.78 -6.36 24.07
N ASN A 254 -11.83 -5.48 23.74
CA ASN A 254 -11.61 -4.99 22.38
C ASN A 254 -10.57 -5.82 21.60
N ILE A 255 -10.04 -6.87 22.22
CA ILE A 255 -9.21 -7.87 21.54
C ILE A 255 -10.15 -8.78 20.74
N LEU A 256 -9.96 -8.81 19.43
CA LEU A 256 -10.83 -9.52 18.49
C LEU A 256 -10.30 -10.91 18.13
N ASP A 257 -9.00 -11.11 18.19
CA ASP A 257 -8.30 -12.37 17.83
C ASP A 257 -6.94 -12.40 18.52
N VAL A 258 -6.50 -13.58 18.95
CA VAL A 258 -5.18 -13.82 19.58
C VAL A 258 -4.47 -14.96 18.85
N ALA A 259 -3.21 -14.75 18.47
CA ALA A 259 -2.43 -15.76 17.75
C ALA A 259 -0.95 -15.75 18.14
N PRO A 260 -0.21 -16.83 17.85
CA PRO A 260 1.23 -16.89 18.11
C PRO A 260 1.99 -15.76 17.39
N PRO A 261 3.14 -15.30 17.96
CA PRO A 261 4.02 -14.38 17.27
C PRO A 261 4.63 -15.08 16.03
N LEU A 262 4.83 -14.33 14.95
CA LEU A 262 5.42 -14.83 13.71
C LEU A 262 6.92 -15.08 13.84
#